data_AF-A0AAW9J2M0-F1
#
_entry.id   AF-A0AAW9J2M0-F1
#
_cell.length_a   1.000
_cell.length_b   1.000
_cell.length_c   1.000
_cell.angle_alpha   90.00
_cell.angle_beta   90.00
_cell.angle_gamma   90.00
#
_symmetry.space_group_name_H-M   'P 1'
#
loop_
_entity.id
_entity.type
_entity.pdbx_description
1 polymer ?
#
loop_
_entity_poly.entity_id
_entity_poly.type
_entity_poly.pdbx_seq_one_letter_code
_entity_poly.pdbx_strand_id
1 'polypeptide(L)'
;AKELSKEDELIFICGHYEGIDERVYKYIDSEVSLGDFVLTGGEMAAIPVIDSILRLKSGVLGKEESYMDESFSDGLLEYPQYTRPEEFEGDRVPEILLSGHHENIRKWRRAQSLIITKERREDL
;
A
#
# COMPACT_ATOMS: atom_id res chain seq x y z
N ALA A 1 4.72 -8.76 0.80
CA ALA A 1 5.63 -7.65 1.20
C ALA A 1 6.30 -7.91 2.54
N LYS A 2 5.60 -7.82 3.70
CA LYS A 2 6.20 -7.97 5.05
C LYS A 2 6.98 -9.27 5.27
N GLU A 3 6.56 -10.36 4.64
CA GLU A 3 7.28 -11.64 4.67
C GLU A 3 8.55 -11.57 3.83
N LEU A 4 8.42 -11.32 2.52
CA LEU A 4 9.53 -11.20 1.58
C LEU A 4 10.59 -10.15 1.98
N SER A 5 10.24 -9.09 2.71
CA SER A 5 11.21 -8.09 3.19
C SER A 5 12.22 -8.63 4.22
N LYS A 6 11.95 -9.80 4.79
CA LYS A 6 12.84 -10.49 5.74
C LYS A 6 13.88 -11.36 5.03
N GLU A 7 13.69 -11.66 3.76
CA GLU A 7 14.66 -12.42 2.98
C GLU A 7 15.91 -11.58 2.72
N ASP A 8 17.06 -12.26 2.70
CA ASP A 8 18.35 -11.65 2.39
C ASP A 8 18.53 -11.48 0.87
N GLU A 9 17.99 -12.40 0.08
CA GLU A 9 18.07 -12.42 -1.38
C GLU A 9 16.73 -12.84 -2.00
N LEU A 10 16.33 -12.17 -3.07
CA LEU A 10 15.12 -12.50 -3.84
C LEU A 10 15.47 -12.48 -5.33
N ILE A 11 15.08 -13.54 -6.05
CA ILE A 11 15.24 -13.65 -7.50
C ILE A 11 13.85 -13.60 -8.13
N PHE A 12 13.63 -12.65 -9.05
CA PHE A 12 12.37 -12.51 -9.76
C PHE A 12 12.49 -13.04 -11.18
N ILE A 13 11.63 -13.99 -11.56
CA ILE A 13 11.50 -14.46 -12.94
C ILE A 13 10.31 -13.75 -13.58
N CYS A 14 10.60 -12.89 -14.55
CA CYS A 14 9.57 -12.19 -15.32
C CYS A 14 9.26 -13.00 -16.58
N GLY A 15 8.08 -13.62 -16.60
CA GLY A 15 7.58 -14.32 -17.80
C GLY A 15 7.18 -13.34 -18.90
N HIS A 16 7.29 -13.79 -20.16
CA HIS A 16 6.85 -13.04 -21.33
C HIS A 16 6.13 -13.99 -22.30
N TYR A 17 5.44 -13.46 -23.30
CA TYR A 17 4.64 -14.25 -24.25
C TYR A 17 3.53 -15.04 -23.51
N GLU A 18 3.37 -16.34 -23.82
CA GLU A 18 2.36 -17.22 -23.21
C GLU A 18 2.79 -17.76 -21.83
N GLY A 19 4.02 -17.51 -21.40
CA GLY A 19 4.58 -18.01 -20.14
C GLY A 19 5.97 -18.59 -20.28
N ILE A 20 6.36 -19.39 -19.28
CA ILE A 20 7.62 -20.14 -19.26
C ILE A 20 7.33 -21.63 -19.33
N ASP A 21 8.35 -22.44 -19.61
CA ASP A 21 8.20 -23.90 -19.65
C ASP A 21 7.76 -24.44 -18.29
N GLU A 22 6.69 -25.25 -18.27
CA GLU A 22 6.11 -25.84 -17.05
C GLU A 22 7.14 -26.55 -16.16
N ARG A 23 8.21 -27.12 -16.74
CA ARG A 23 9.25 -27.83 -15.99
C ARG A 23 10.16 -26.90 -15.19
N VAL A 24 10.11 -25.58 -15.43
CA VAL A 24 10.84 -24.58 -14.66
C VAL A 24 10.18 -24.35 -13.30
N TYR A 25 8.86 -24.52 -13.19
CA TYR A 25 8.11 -24.27 -11.95
C TYR A 25 8.56 -25.14 -10.76
N LYS A 26 9.19 -26.30 -11.02
CA LYS A 26 9.81 -27.11 -9.95
C LYS A 26 11.00 -26.44 -9.24
N TYR A 27 11.52 -25.36 -9.79
CA TYR A 27 12.58 -24.53 -9.20
C TYR A 27 12.05 -23.20 -8.64
N ILE A 28 10.72 -22.99 -8.71
CA ILE A 28 10.07 -21.76 -8.24
C ILE A 28 9.51 -22.03 -6.84
N ASP A 29 9.92 -21.22 -5.86
CA ASP A 29 9.45 -21.35 -4.49
C ASP A 29 8.03 -20.81 -4.31
N SER A 30 7.66 -19.77 -5.08
CA SER A 30 6.35 -19.12 -4.99
C SER A 30 5.97 -18.39 -6.27
N GLU A 31 4.67 -18.34 -6.57
CA GLU A 31 4.08 -17.55 -7.65
C GLU A 31 3.32 -16.35 -7.08
N VAL A 32 3.47 -15.19 -7.71
CA VAL A 32 2.87 -13.92 -7.25
C VAL A 32 2.08 -13.27 -8.37
N SER A 33 0.82 -12.94 -8.09
CA SER A 33 -0.02 -12.12 -8.97
C SER A 33 -0.22 -10.73 -8.36
N LEU A 34 -0.33 -9.70 -9.19
CA LEU A 34 -0.75 -8.36 -8.75
C LEU A 34 -2.26 -8.24 -8.54
N GLY A 35 -3.05 -9.14 -9.13
CA GLY A 35 -4.50 -9.10 -9.10
C GLY A 35 -5.11 -9.76 -10.35
N ASP A 36 -6.43 -9.69 -10.46
CA ASP A 36 -7.20 -10.41 -11.48
C ASP A 36 -7.21 -9.67 -12.83
N PHE A 37 -6.03 -9.50 -13.43
CA PHE A 37 -5.83 -8.90 -14.74
C PHE A 37 -4.55 -9.44 -15.41
N VAL A 38 -4.43 -9.26 -16.72
CA VAL A 38 -3.29 -9.75 -17.51
C VAL A 38 -2.41 -8.58 -17.96
N LEU A 39 -1.10 -8.72 -17.79
CA LEU A 39 -0.08 -7.80 -18.28
C LEU A 39 0.67 -8.44 -19.46
N THR A 40 1.36 -7.62 -20.25
CA THR A 40 2.14 -8.09 -21.41
C THR A 40 3.41 -8.85 -21.03
N GLY A 41 3.88 -8.69 -19.78
CA GLY A 41 5.09 -9.30 -19.24
C GLY A 41 5.19 -9.12 -17.74
N GLY A 42 6.02 -9.94 -17.10
CA GLY A 42 6.20 -9.98 -15.65
C GLY A 42 6.98 -8.79 -15.07
N GLU A 43 7.66 -8.00 -15.89
CA GLU A 43 8.47 -6.86 -15.43
C GLU A 43 7.60 -5.80 -14.74
N MET A 44 6.43 -5.51 -15.31
CA MET A 44 5.45 -4.59 -14.73
C MET A 44 4.82 -5.15 -13.44
N ALA A 45 4.83 -6.46 -13.25
CA ALA A 45 4.45 -7.10 -12.00
C ALA A 45 5.57 -7.02 -10.94
N ALA A 46 6.82 -7.23 -11.34
CA ALA A 46 7.96 -7.23 -10.44
C ALA A 46 8.22 -5.86 -9.81
N ILE A 47 8.10 -4.77 -10.57
CA ILE A 47 8.39 -3.40 -10.07
C ILE A 47 7.59 -3.04 -8.80
N PRO A 48 6.24 -3.08 -8.79
CA PRO A 48 5.48 -2.74 -7.58
C PRO A 48 5.67 -3.75 -6.45
N VAL A 49 5.93 -5.04 -6.75
CA VAL A 49 6.27 -6.03 -5.72
C VAL A 49 7.58 -5.64 -5.03
N ILE A 50 8.63 -5.34 -5.80
CA ILE A 50 9.93 -4.90 -5.29
C ILE A 50 9.79 -3.61 -4.48
N ASP A 51 9.08 -2.61 -5.00
CA ASP A 51 8.83 -1.34 -4.29
C ASP A 51 8.14 -1.56 -2.93
N SER A 52 7.08 -2.40 -2.91
CA SER A 52 6.34 -2.74 -1.70
C SER A 52 7.19 -3.47 -0.64
N ILE A 53 8.24 -4.18 -1.07
CA ILE A 53 9.18 -4.89 -0.19
C ILE A 53 10.25 -3.94 0.32
N LEU A 54 10.89 -3.18 -0.59
CA LEU A 54 12.03 -2.32 -0.27
C LEU A 54 11.65 -1.21 0.72
N ARG A 55 10.45 -0.64 0.60
CA ARG A 55 9.97 0.39 1.53
C ARG A 55 9.94 -0.07 3.00
N LEU A 56 9.86 -1.38 3.25
CA LEU A 56 9.87 -1.97 4.58
C LEU A 56 11.30 -2.22 5.12
N LYS A 57 12.34 -2.05 4.30
CA LYS A 57 13.73 -2.18 4.74
C LYS A 57 14.18 -0.91 5.46
N SER A 58 14.86 -1.10 6.60
CA SER A 58 15.41 0.01 7.38
C SER A 58 16.37 0.85 6.52
N GLY A 59 16.22 2.17 6.62
CA GLY A 59 17.02 3.14 5.87
C GLY A 59 16.51 3.50 4.48
N VAL A 60 15.47 2.82 3.95
CA VAL A 60 14.85 3.20 2.67
C VAL A 60 13.88 4.37 2.84
N LEU A 61 12.99 4.30 3.83
CA LEU A 61 12.12 5.40 4.21
C LEU A 61 12.76 6.24 5.32
N GLY A 62 12.63 7.57 5.23
CA GLY A 62 13.27 8.50 6.17
C GLY A 62 12.73 8.44 7.61
N LYS A 63 11.49 7.96 7.81
CA LYS A 63 10.89 7.71 9.12
C LYS A 63 10.19 6.36 9.11
N GLU A 64 10.42 5.55 10.13
CA GLU A 64 9.74 4.25 10.26
C GLU A 64 8.24 4.40 10.51
N GLU A 65 7.79 5.52 11.10
CA GLU A 65 6.37 5.78 11.29
C GLU A 65 5.60 5.97 9.98
N SER A 66 6.30 6.27 8.88
CA SER A 66 5.67 6.58 7.60
C SER A 66 4.82 5.44 7.03
N TYR A 67 5.14 4.18 7.35
CA TYR A 67 4.34 3.03 6.88
C TYR A 67 3.42 2.42 7.95
N MET A 68 3.45 2.93 9.19
CA MET A 68 2.62 2.39 10.27
C MET A 68 1.15 2.81 10.14
N ASP A 69 0.90 4.06 9.74
CA ASP A 69 -0.45 4.66 9.64
C ASP A 69 -1.00 4.68 8.20
N GLU A 70 -0.56 3.74 7.36
CA GLU A 70 -0.98 3.62 5.96
C GLU A 70 -2.15 2.66 5.75
N SER A 71 -2.75 2.76 4.56
CA SER A 71 -3.78 1.82 4.12
C SER A 71 -3.28 0.37 4.24
N PHE A 72 -4.17 -0.52 4.67
CA PHE A 72 -3.95 -1.96 4.87
C PHE A 72 -3.04 -2.36 6.04
N SER A 73 -2.38 -1.41 6.74
CA SER A 73 -1.52 -1.74 7.88
C SER A 73 -2.28 -2.41 9.02
N ASP A 74 -3.50 -1.94 9.30
CA ASP A 74 -4.45 -2.47 10.30
C ASP A 74 -5.74 -3.01 9.65
N GLY A 75 -5.70 -3.35 8.37
CA GLY A 75 -6.89 -3.79 7.63
C GLY A 75 -7.88 -2.66 7.30
N LEU A 76 -7.47 -1.39 7.38
CA LEU A 76 -8.33 -0.26 7.02
C LEU A 76 -7.69 0.58 5.91
N LEU A 77 -8.53 1.27 5.14
CA LEU A 77 -8.10 2.36 4.27
C LEU A 77 -7.75 3.61 5.09
N GLU A 78 -6.83 4.43 4.59
CA GLU A 78 -6.47 5.70 5.22
C GLU A 78 -7.61 6.70 5.30
N TYR A 79 -7.50 7.59 6.29
CA TYR A 79 -8.36 8.76 6.41
C TYR A 79 -8.03 9.81 5.35
N PRO A 80 -8.97 10.72 5.02
CA PRO A 80 -8.72 11.75 4.03
C PRO A 80 -7.66 12.73 4.51
N GLN A 81 -6.73 13.06 3.62
CA GLN A 81 -5.63 13.99 3.87
C GLN A 81 -5.97 15.37 3.32
N TYR A 82 -5.60 16.41 4.07
CA TYR A 82 -5.80 17.80 3.71
C TYR A 82 -4.47 18.54 3.81
N THR A 83 -4.25 19.46 2.89
CA THR A 83 -3.09 20.35 2.90
C THR A 83 -3.55 21.76 2.51
N ARG A 84 -2.63 22.71 2.51
CA ARG A 84 -2.93 24.10 2.12
C ARG A 84 -3.42 24.17 0.67
N PRO A 85 -4.32 25.11 0.32
CA PRO A 85 -4.93 26.13 1.18
C PRO A 85 -6.07 25.61 2.08
N GLU A 86 -6.52 26.41 3.06
CA GLU A 86 -7.63 26.03 3.95
C GLU A 86 -8.98 25.92 3.21
N GLU A 87 -9.16 26.70 2.15
CA GLU A 87 -10.34 26.66 1.30
C GLU A 87 -9.89 26.57 -0.16
N PHE A 88 -10.42 25.59 -0.88
CA PHE A 88 -10.16 25.39 -2.30
C PHE A 88 -11.51 25.24 -3.02
N GLU A 89 -11.82 26.15 -3.94
CA GLU A 89 -13.07 26.15 -4.72
C GLU A 89 -14.37 26.11 -3.87
N GLY A 90 -14.32 26.67 -2.65
CA GLY A 90 -15.45 26.67 -1.71
C GLY A 90 -15.48 25.46 -0.76
N ASP A 91 -14.60 24.47 -0.96
CA ASP A 91 -14.45 23.33 -0.06
C ASP A 91 -13.41 23.64 1.02
N ARG A 92 -13.85 23.66 2.28
CA ARG A 92 -13.01 23.97 3.44
C ARG A 92 -12.46 22.70 4.10
N VAL A 93 -11.22 22.80 4.59
CA VAL A 93 -10.64 21.80 5.48
C VAL A 93 -11.53 21.65 6.73
N PRO A 94 -11.86 20.42 7.17
CA PRO A 94 -12.65 20.20 8.37
C PRO A 94 -12.09 20.94 9.59
N GLU A 95 -12.93 21.72 10.28
CA GLU A 95 -12.50 22.58 11.40
C GLU A 95 -11.76 21.81 12.50
N ILE A 96 -12.12 20.54 12.73
CA ILE A 96 -11.44 19.67 13.68
C ILE A 96 -9.95 19.47 13.35
N LEU A 97 -9.56 19.47 12.08
CA LEU A 97 -8.17 19.38 11.65
C LEU A 97 -7.40 20.69 11.85
N LEU A 98 -8.11 21.82 11.92
CA LEU A 98 -7.56 23.15 12.19
C LEU A 98 -7.45 23.46 13.70
N SER A 99 -8.09 22.64 14.54
CA SER A 99 -8.26 22.91 15.97
C SER A 99 -6.98 22.76 16.82
N GLY A 100 -5.95 22.09 16.31
CA GLY A 100 -4.74 21.73 17.09
C GLY A 100 -4.98 20.68 18.18
N HIS A 101 -6.21 20.19 18.38
CA HIS A 101 -6.53 19.19 19.39
C HIS A 101 -6.18 17.78 18.90
N HIS A 102 -4.95 17.35 19.15
CA HIS A 102 -4.40 16.06 18.70
C HIS A 102 -5.31 14.85 18.94
N GLU A 103 -5.94 14.76 20.12
CA GLU A 103 -6.82 13.61 20.43
C GLU A 103 -8.12 13.63 19.63
N ASN A 104 -8.72 14.80 19.42
CA ASN A 104 -9.91 14.97 18.60
C ASN A 104 -9.60 14.66 17.13
N ILE A 105 -8.45 15.11 16.65
CA ILE A 105 -7.95 14.79 15.31
C ILE A 105 -7.76 13.28 15.14
N ARG A 106 -7.13 12.61 16.11
CA ARG A 106 -6.92 11.15 16.08
C ARG A 106 -8.24 10.39 15.99
N LYS A 107 -9.21 10.74 16.84
CA LYS A 107 -10.55 10.13 16.85
C LYS A 107 -11.28 10.35 15.53
N TRP A 108 -11.23 11.57 15.00
CA TRP A 108 -11.85 11.90 13.72
C TRP A 108 -11.22 11.11 12.57
N ARG A 109 -9.88 11.05 12.50
CA ARG A 109 -9.15 10.27 11.49
C ARG A 109 -9.53 8.79 11.54
N ARG A 110 -9.56 8.18 12.72
CA ARG A 110 -9.99 6.79 12.88
C ARG A 110 -11.43 6.57 12.43
N ALA A 111 -12.35 7.47 12.78
CA ALA A 111 -13.74 7.38 12.34
C ALA A 111 -13.88 7.47 10.81
N GLN A 112 -13.16 8.39 10.16
CA GLN A 112 -13.18 8.51 8.70
C GLN A 112 -12.59 7.29 8.00
N SER A 113 -11.47 6.75 8.50
CA SER A 113 -10.86 5.51 8.00
C SER A 113 -11.85 4.33 8.05
N LEU A 114 -12.60 4.17 9.15
CA LEU A 114 -13.64 3.15 9.27
C LEU A 114 -14.80 3.35 8.28
N ILE A 115 -15.28 4.58 8.12
CA ILE A 115 -16.37 4.91 7.19
C ILE A 115 -15.93 4.59 5.75
N ILE A 116 -14.77 5.08 5.32
CA ILE A 116 -14.25 4.88 3.97
C ILE A 116 -14.01 3.40 3.67
N THR A 117 -13.45 2.66 4.63
CA THR A 117 -13.22 1.21 4.47
C THR A 117 -14.54 0.49 4.26
N LYS A 118 -15.54 0.72 5.14
CA LYS A 118 -16.86 0.11 5.01
C LYS A 118 -17.54 0.44 3.68
N GLU A 119 -17.39 1.67 3.19
CA GLU A 119 -18.02 2.11 1.94
C GLU A 119 -17.34 1.56 0.67
N ARG A 120 -16.01 1.39 0.69
CA ARG A 120 -15.22 1.12 -0.53
C ARG A 120 -14.60 -0.28 -0.58
N ARG A 121 -14.38 -0.90 0.57
CA ARG A 121 -13.69 -2.18 0.76
C ARG A 121 -14.30 -2.91 1.94
N GLU A 122 -15.59 -3.26 1.83
CA GLU A 122 -16.32 -4.03 2.85
C GLU A 122 -15.70 -5.42 3.11
N ASP A 123 -14.84 -5.89 2.18
CA ASP A 123 -14.05 -7.10 2.31
C ASP A 123 -12.85 -7.00 3.28
N LEU A 124 -12.47 -5.79 3.69
CA LEU A 124 -11.41 -5.51 4.67
C LEU A 124 -11.98 -5.32 6.08
#